data_AF-A0A1P8F5B9-F1
#
_entry.id   AF-A0A1P8F5B9-F1
#
_cell.length_a   1.000
_cell.length_b   1.000
_cell.length_c   1.000
_cell.angle_alpha   90.00
_cell.angle_beta   90.00
_cell.angle_gamma   90.00
#
_symmetry.space_group_name_H-M   'P 1'
#
loop_
_entity.id
_entity.type
_entity.pdbx_description
1 polymer ?
#
loop_
_entity_poly.entity_id
_entity_poly.type
_entity_poly.pdbx_seq_one_letter_code
_entity_poly.pdbx_strand_id
1 'polypeptide(L)'
;MLKERQGVCRWCGKVATCQTTKTSALRSFKSNRSSKPKQADPSGNGYDHLSGNWLTFYTVASKFSHKAKPDERDDLLHDIIITLADVERNNGHNPFTEAAMYRIASRAQALYWRKRYRMDNGLTCGDCSKVQRRKCKEDWLFAACPKAVKLESLNKPVTDDEGSTTELGDLIADDRALDLDAWLDANTFLLQCPDRLIAIAEKRRDGQSLTQVELNYLCRFRKREQKRLFEGVINQANFATNTVGASAMPAVCG
;
A
#
# COMPACT_ATOMS: atom_id res chain seq x y z
N MET A 1 54.88 -21.64 -19.55
CA MET A 1 53.78 -20.71 -19.87
C MET A 1 52.49 -21.45 -19.53
N LEU A 2 51.61 -21.10 -18.60
CA LEU A 2 51.37 -19.94 -17.73
C LEU A 2 50.93 -20.48 -16.34
N LYS A 3 51.47 -19.92 -15.26
CA LYS A 3 50.98 -20.12 -13.89
C LYS A 3 50.09 -18.93 -13.55
N GLU A 4 48.78 -19.13 -13.43
CA GLU A 4 47.91 -18.17 -12.75
C GLU A 4 47.22 -18.85 -11.58
N ARG A 5 47.56 -18.38 -10.37
CA ARG A 5 47.02 -18.82 -9.08
C ARG A 5 45.63 -18.21 -8.91
N GLN A 6 44.58 -19.00 -9.09
CA GLN A 6 43.22 -18.58 -8.73
C GLN A 6 43.06 -18.54 -7.20
N GLY A 7 42.36 -17.53 -6.69
CA GLY A 7 41.92 -17.47 -5.27
C GLY A 7 42.64 -16.47 -4.35
N VAL A 8 43.46 -15.56 -4.88
CA VAL A 8 44.15 -14.52 -4.09
C VAL A 8 43.64 -13.13 -4.44
N CYS A 9 43.23 -12.35 -3.44
CA CYS A 9 42.79 -10.97 -3.65
C CYS A 9 43.95 -10.10 -4.18
N ARG A 10 43.73 -9.43 -5.33
CA ARG A 10 44.77 -8.68 -6.06
C ARG A 10 45.27 -7.42 -5.33
N TRP A 11 44.60 -6.98 -4.27
CA TRP A 11 44.96 -5.78 -3.50
C TRP A 11 45.72 -6.08 -2.21
N CYS A 12 45.49 -7.22 -1.57
CA CYS A 12 46.13 -7.54 -0.27
C CYS A 12 46.89 -8.86 -0.26
N GLY A 13 46.89 -9.63 -1.36
CA GLY A 13 47.70 -10.85 -1.49
C GLY A 13 47.25 -12.03 -0.63
N LYS A 14 46.09 -11.95 0.03
CA LYS A 14 45.56 -13.02 0.90
C LYS A 14 44.65 -13.98 0.12
N VAL A 15 44.74 -15.26 0.43
CA VAL A 15 43.90 -16.33 -0.12
C VAL A 15 42.53 -16.29 0.56
N ALA A 16 41.44 -16.44 -0.20
CA ALA A 16 40.08 -16.45 0.34
C ALA A 16 39.81 -17.74 1.15
N THR A 17 40.04 -17.71 2.46
CA THR A 17 39.58 -18.75 3.39
C THR A 17 38.28 -18.30 4.05
N CYS A 18 37.17 -18.97 3.72
CA CYS A 18 35.92 -18.81 4.44
C CYS A 18 36.09 -19.38 5.85
N GLN A 19 36.40 -18.52 6.82
CA GLN A 19 36.32 -18.89 8.22
C GLN A 19 34.85 -18.97 8.60
N THR A 20 34.27 -20.17 8.56
CA THR A 20 33.03 -20.45 9.28
C THR A 20 33.34 -20.36 10.76
N THR A 21 33.09 -19.20 11.36
CA THR A 21 32.94 -19.12 12.81
C THR A 21 31.74 -19.99 13.14
N LYS A 22 32.00 -21.20 13.66
CA LYS A 22 30.97 -21.95 14.37
C LYS A 22 30.45 -21.01 15.46
N THR A 23 29.26 -20.48 15.26
CA THR A 23 28.55 -19.72 16.28
C THR A 23 28.45 -20.65 17.47
N SER A 24 29.21 -20.37 18.53
CA SER A 24 29.01 -21.02 19.80
C SER A 24 27.57 -20.75 20.18
N ALA A 25 26.77 -21.81 20.30
CA ALA A 25 25.38 -21.71 20.70
C ALA A 25 25.33 -20.82 21.96
N LEU A 26 24.60 -19.70 21.86
CA LEU A 26 24.24 -18.89 23.02
C LEU A 26 23.78 -19.85 24.10
N ARG A 27 24.45 -19.81 25.26
CA ARG A 27 24.09 -20.62 26.42
C ARG A 27 22.59 -20.49 26.59
N SER A 28 21.86 -21.60 26.50
CA SER A 28 20.41 -21.57 26.69
C SER A 28 20.15 -20.85 28.00
N PHE A 29 19.47 -19.71 27.97
CA PHE A 29 18.88 -19.18 29.19
C PHE A 29 17.93 -20.27 29.66
N LYS A 30 18.37 -21.03 30.67
CA LYS A 30 17.58 -22.08 31.29
C LYS A 30 16.39 -21.33 31.88
N SER A 31 15.26 -21.38 31.19
CA SER A 31 14.01 -20.80 31.68
C SER A 31 13.70 -21.55 32.97
N ASN A 32 13.94 -20.90 34.10
CA ASN A 32 13.47 -21.40 35.37
C ASN A 32 11.95 -21.51 35.25
N ARG A 33 11.42 -22.74 35.26
CA ARG A 33 10.00 -22.98 35.49
C ARG A 33 9.71 -22.63 36.95
N SER A 34 9.74 -21.33 37.26
CA SER A 34 8.84 -20.82 38.27
C SER A 34 7.46 -21.08 37.69
N SER A 35 6.76 -22.09 38.20
CA SER A 35 5.34 -22.25 37.95
C SER A 35 4.71 -20.92 38.33
N LYS A 36 4.40 -20.09 37.31
CA LYS A 36 3.41 -19.03 37.49
C LYS A 36 2.23 -19.72 38.18
N PRO A 37 1.76 -19.23 39.35
CA PRO A 37 0.52 -19.75 39.89
C PRO A 37 -0.48 -19.72 38.75
N LYS A 38 -1.11 -20.87 38.45
CA LYS A 38 -2.22 -20.93 37.51
C LYS A 38 -3.12 -19.76 37.88
N GLN A 39 -3.27 -18.80 36.96
CA GLN A 39 -4.31 -17.80 37.13
C GLN A 39 -5.58 -18.60 37.39
N ALA A 40 -6.23 -18.34 38.51
CA ALA A 40 -7.52 -18.94 38.82
C ALA A 40 -8.39 -18.76 37.58
N ASP A 41 -9.08 -19.84 37.21
CA ASP A 41 -10.00 -19.85 36.08
C ASP A 41 -10.89 -18.61 36.16
N PRO A 42 -10.78 -17.61 35.26
CA PRO A 42 -11.64 -16.45 35.30
C PRO A 42 -12.95 -16.91 34.68
N SER A 43 -13.72 -17.70 35.42
CA SER A 43 -15.10 -18.05 35.08
C SER A 43 -16.04 -16.83 35.21
N GLY A 44 -15.48 -15.63 35.43
CA GLY A 44 -16.15 -14.34 35.30
C GLY A 44 -15.80 -13.74 33.94
N ASN A 45 -16.79 -13.18 33.27
CA ASN A 45 -16.69 -12.51 31.97
C ASN A 45 -15.81 -11.24 31.97
N GLY A 46 -15.12 -10.93 33.08
CA GLY A 46 -14.28 -9.74 33.25
C GLY A 46 -15.05 -8.47 33.63
N TYR A 47 -16.38 -8.47 33.56
CA TYR A 47 -17.23 -7.28 33.75
C TYR A 47 -17.96 -7.23 35.09
N ASP A 48 -17.72 -8.20 35.98
CA ASP A 48 -18.39 -8.33 37.29
C ASP A 48 -18.13 -7.14 38.24
N HIS A 49 -17.12 -6.33 37.96
CA HIS A 49 -16.76 -5.15 38.75
C HIS A 49 -17.42 -3.85 38.26
N LEU A 50 -18.15 -3.88 37.13
CA LEU A 50 -18.83 -2.71 36.61
C LEU A 50 -19.99 -2.29 37.52
N SER A 51 -20.10 -1.00 37.80
CA SER A 51 -21.16 -0.43 38.63
C SER A 51 -21.78 0.83 37.97
N GLY A 52 -22.98 1.20 38.42
CA GLY A 52 -23.70 2.38 37.92
C GLY A 52 -24.02 2.29 36.42
N ASN A 53 -23.85 3.41 35.71
CA ASN A 53 -24.18 3.53 34.29
C ASN A 53 -23.40 2.54 33.41
N TRP A 54 -22.14 2.24 33.76
CA TRP A 54 -21.32 1.30 33.01
C TRP A 54 -21.90 -0.12 33.02
N LEU A 55 -22.48 -0.56 34.14
CA LEU A 55 -23.18 -1.84 34.20
C LEU A 55 -24.41 -1.84 33.28
N THR A 56 -25.16 -0.73 33.24
CA THR A 56 -26.32 -0.61 32.32
C THR A 56 -25.89 -0.61 30.86
N PHE A 57 -24.78 0.03 30.51
CA PHE A 57 -24.25 0.02 29.14
C PHE A 57 -23.78 -1.37 28.74
N TYR A 58 -23.12 -2.07 29.65
CA TYR A 58 -22.67 -3.44 29.44
C TYR A 58 -23.86 -4.40 29.22
N THR A 59 -24.92 -4.31 30.02
CA THR A 59 -26.11 -5.19 29.84
C THR A 59 -26.82 -4.94 28.52
N VAL A 60 -26.82 -3.70 28.02
CA VAL A 60 -27.30 -3.40 26.66
C VAL A 60 -26.33 -3.94 25.61
N ALA A 61 -25.04 -3.65 25.71
CA ALA A 61 -24.02 -4.02 24.72
C ALA A 61 -23.85 -5.53 24.55
N SER A 62 -23.87 -6.29 25.65
CA SER A 62 -23.78 -7.76 25.66
C SER A 62 -24.91 -8.43 24.86
N LYS A 63 -26.09 -7.80 24.76
CA LYS A 63 -27.20 -8.27 23.90
C LYS A 63 -26.93 -8.09 22.40
N PHE A 64 -25.90 -7.33 22.01
CA PHE A 64 -25.54 -7.10 20.61
C PHE A 64 -24.19 -7.70 20.21
N SER A 65 -23.28 -7.92 21.15
CA SER A 65 -21.91 -8.39 20.88
C SER A 65 -21.86 -9.66 20.01
N HIS A 66 -22.74 -10.63 20.29
CA HIS A 66 -22.83 -11.89 19.53
C HIS A 66 -23.20 -11.72 18.05
N LYS A 67 -23.67 -10.53 17.63
CA LYS A 67 -24.03 -10.22 16.25
C LYS A 67 -22.84 -9.73 15.41
N ALA A 68 -21.65 -9.59 16.00
CA ALA A 68 -20.39 -9.41 15.28
C ALA A 68 -19.78 -10.77 14.90
N LYS A 69 -18.70 -10.73 14.11
CA LYS A 69 -17.85 -11.91 13.91
C LYS A 69 -17.32 -12.42 15.26
N PRO A 70 -17.14 -13.74 15.44
CA PRO A 70 -16.68 -14.33 16.71
C PRO A 70 -15.46 -13.63 17.32
N ASP A 71 -14.48 -13.30 16.49
CA ASP A 71 -13.21 -12.70 16.93
C ASP A 71 -13.33 -11.19 17.25
N GLU A 72 -14.43 -10.55 16.83
CA GLU A 72 -14.66 -9.09 16.97
C GLU A 72 -15.87 -8.80 17.88
N ARG A 73 -16.34 -9.80 18.65
CA ARG A 73 -17.49 -9.63 19.56
C ARG A 73 -17.21 -8.61 20.65
N ASP A 74 -16.00 -8.66 21.21
CA ASP A 74 -15.57 -7.76 22.27
C ASP A 74 -15.36 -6.35 21.72
N ASP A 75 -14.86 -6.21 20.49
CA ASP A 75 -14.75 -4.91 19.82
C ASP A 75 -16.12 -4.25 19.66
N LEU A 76 -17.12 -4.98 19.14
CA LEU A 76 -18.48 -4.44 19.03
C LEU A 76 -19.08 -4.11 20.40
N LEU A 77 -18.82 -4.94 21.41
CA LEU A 77 -19.27 -4.70 22.78
C LEU A 77 -18.71 -3.37 23.31
N HIS A 78 -17.39 -3.18 23.19
CA HIS A 78 -16.72 -1.97 23.65
C HIS A 78 -17.12 -0.72 22.84
N ASP A 79 -17.27 -0.84 21.51
CA ASP A 79 -17.77 0.23 20.65
C ASP A 79 -19.16 0.70 21.10
N ILE A 80 -20.06 -0.22 21.45
CA ILE A 80 -21.39 0.12 21.97
C ILE A 80 -21.26 0.84 23.33
N ILE A 81 -20.46 0.31 24.26
CA ILE A 81 -20.30 0.92 25.59
C ILE A 81 -19.75 2.35 25.48
N ILE A 82 -18.71 2.56 24.66
CA ILE A 82 -18.10 3.88 24.46
C ILE A 82 -19.10 4.83 23.81
N THR A 83 -19.82 4.39 22.78
CA THR A 83 -20.82 5.24 22.11
C THR A 83 -21.99 5.63 23.03
N LEU A 84 -22.41 4.73 23.93
CA LEU A 84 -23.42 5.06 24.95
C LEU A 84 -22.90 6.09 25.95
N ALA A 85 -21.68 5.91 26.46
CA ALA A 85 -21.07 6.84 27.40
C ALA A 85 -20.86 8.24 26.79
N ASP A 86 -20.44 8.31 25.53
CA ASP A 86 -20.25 9.58 24.83
C ASP A 86 -21.59 10.28 24.53
N VAL A 87 -22.64 9.52 24.17
CA VAL A 87 -23.97 10.10 23.98
C VAL A 87 -24.53 10.58 25.32
N GLU A 88 -24.41 9.81 26.40
CA GLU A 88 -24.85 10.23 27.73
C GLU A 88 -24.18 11.53 28.16
N ARG A 89 -22.85 11.63 28.01
CA ARG A 89 -22.08 12.84 28.33
C ARG A 89 -22.58 14.07 27.57
N ASN A 90 -23.04 13.87 26.33
CA ASN A 90 -23.51 14.94 25.45
C ASN A 90 -25.04 15.15 25.50
N ASN A 91 -25.78 14.36 26.27
CA ASN A 91 -27.26 14.38 26.30
C ASN A 91 -27.85 15.54 27.14
N GLY A 92 -27.00 16.36 27.76
CA GLY A 92 -27.40 17.44 28.65
C GLY A 92 -28.14 16.93 29.88
N HIS A 93 -29.19 17.64 30.30
CA HIS A 93 -30.02 17.26 31.46
C HIS A 93 -31.15 16.27 31.12
N ASN A 94 -31.17 15.72 29.90
CA ASN A 94 -32.21 14.79 29.51
C ASN A 94 -31.91 13.39 30.05
N PRO A 95 -32.92 12.66 30.56
CA PRO A 95 -32.72 11.30 31.03
C PRO A 95 -32.31 10.39 29.86
N PHE A 96 -31.26 9.60 30.06
CA PHE A 96 -30.82 8.65 29.05
C PHE A 96 -31.63 7.35 29.14
N THR A 97 -32.70 7.28 28.35
CA THR A 97 -33.64 6.14 28.40
C THR A 97 -33.04 4.86 27.82
N GLU A 98 -33.43 3.70 28.36
CA GLU A 98 -32.99 2.39 27.86
C GLU A 98 -33.33 2.20 26.37
N ALA A 99 -34.50 2.68 25.92
CA ALA A 99 -34.90 2.65 24.52
C ALA A 99 -33.94 3.43 23.60
N ALA A 100 -33.40 4.56 24.06
CA ALA A 100 -32.37 5.28 23.34
C ALA A 100 -31.06 4.47 23.28
N MET A 101 -30.69 3.80 24.38
CA MET A 101 -29.52 2.92 24.41
C MET A 101 -29.63 1.78 23.37
N TYR A 102 -30.77 1.09 23.29
CA TYR A 102 -30.98 0.06 22.27
C TYR A 102 -30.91 0.59 20.85
N ARG A 103 -31.43 1.80 20.59
CA ARG A 103 -31.32 2.44 19.26
C ARG A 103 -29.87 2.73 18.90
N ILE A 104 -29.08 3.24 19.85
CA ILE A 104 -27.65 3.51 19.65
C ILE A 104 -26.89 2.21 19.43
N ALA A 105 -27.13 1.18 20.24
CA ALA A 105 -26.52 -0.13 20.10
C ALA A 105 -26.86 -0.78 18.73
N SER A 106 -28.12 -0.72 18.31
CA SER A 106 -28.54 -1.18 16.98
C SER A 106 -27.85 -0.42 15.85
N ARG A 107 -27.64 0.90 16.02
CA ARG A 107 -26.94 1.72 15.04
C ARG A 107 -25.45 1.39 14.99
N ALA A 108 -24.79 1.22 16.14
CA ALA A 108 -23.40 0.80 16.24
C ALA A 108 -23.18 -0.56 15.56
N GLN A 109 -24.07 -1.52 15.80
CA GLN A 109 -24.07 -2.81 15.10
C GLN A 109 -24.16 -2.64 13.57
N ALA A 110 -25.06 -1.78 13.08
CA ALA A 110 -25.18 -1.52 11.64
C ALA A 110 -23.91 -0.84 11.07
N LEU A 111 -23.27 0.05 11.83
CA LEU A 111 -22.01 0.68 11.44
C LEU A 111 -20.86 -0.33 11.41
N TYR A 112 -20.81 -1.26 12.36
CA TYR A 112 -19.85 -2.37 12.37
C TYR A 112 -19.94 -3.18 11.07
N TRP A 113 -21.13 -3.66 10.70
CA TRP A 113 -21.32 -4.43 9.46
C TRP A 113 -21.04 -3.59 8.21
N ARG A 114 -21.33 -2.29 8.24
CA ARG A 114 -21.01 -1.38 7.14
C ARG A 114 -19.50 -1.16 6.99
N LYS A 115 -18.76 -1.02 8.10
CA LYS A 115 -17.28 -0.92 8.11
C LYS A 115 -16.69 -2.21 7.57
N ARG A 116 -17.18 -3.37 8.03
CA ARG A 116 -16.75 -4.69 7.55
C ARG A 116 -17.00 -4.86 6.05
N TYR A 117 -18.20 -4.54 5.58
CA TYR A 117 -18.53 -4.60 4.16
C TYR A 117 -17.58 -3.73 3.32
N ARG A 118 -17.20 -2.54 3.81
CA ARG A 118 -16.22 -1.68 3.14
C ARG A 118 -14.83 -2.32 3.07
N MET A 119 -14.38 -2.96 4.15
CA MET A 119 -13.09 -3.65 4.15
C MET A 119 -13.07 -4.83 3.18
N ASP A 120 -14.17 -5.56 3.07
CA ASP A 120 -14.24 -6.74 2.22
C ASP A 120 -14.53 -6.37 0.72
N ASN A 121 -15.13 -5.20 0.44
CA ASN A 121 -15.62 -4.83 -0.91
C ASN A 121 -15.14 -3.47 -1.44
N GLY A 122 -14.29 -2.76 -0.69
CA GLY A 122 -13.76 -1.44 -1.05
C GLY A 122 -14.75 -0.27 -0.99
N LEU A 123 -16.05 -0.51 -0.83
CA LEU A 123 -17.08 0.53 -0.80
C LEU A 123 -18.24 0.22 0.13
N THR A 124 -19.08 1.22 0.40
CA THR A 124 -20.37 1.08 1.07
C THR A 124 -21.51 1.56 0.18
N CYS A 125 -22.75 1.17 0.48
CA CYS A 125 -23.92 1.71 -0.21
C CYS A 125 -24.05 3.24 -0.12
N GLY A 126 -23.41 3.89 0.86
CA GLY A 126 -23.41 5.35 0.96
C GLY A 126 -22.56 6.06 -0.09
N ASP A 127 -21.62 5.35 -0.71
CA ASP A 127 -20.79 5.85 -1.82
C ASP A 127 -21.55 5.84 -3.15
N CYS A 128 -22.80 5.34 -3.14
CA CYS A 128 -23.70 5.33 -4.28
C CYS A 128 -24.73 6.46 -4.21
N SER A 129 -25.06 7.01 -5.38
CA SER A 129 -26.12 8.01 -5.52
C SER A 129 -27.48 7.47 -5.06
N LYS A 130 -28.42 8.37 -4.76
CA LYS A 130 -29.80 7.98 -4.40
C LYS A 130 -30.48 7.18 -5.52
N VAL A 131 -30.21 7.55 -6.78
CA VAL A 131 -30.77 6.85 -7.95
C VAL A 131 -30.25 5.42 -8.04
N GLN A 132 -28.94 5.22 -7.87
CA GLN A 132 -28.35 3.87 -7.88
C GLN A 132 -28.90 3.00 -6.75
N ARG A 133 -28.99 3.53 -5.53
CA ARG A 133 -29.55 2.78 -4.39
C ARG A 133 -31.00 2.37 -4.59
N ARG A 134 -31.81 3.22 -5.23
CA ARG A 134 -33.19 2.89 -5.59
C ARG A 134 -33.25 1.73 -6.58
N LYS A 135 -32.45 1.76 -7.65
CA LYS A 135 -32.34 0.64 -8.60
C LYS A 135 -31.90 -0.66 -7.90
N CYS A 136 -30.86 -0.60 -7.06
CA CYS A 136 -30.44 -1.75 -6.26
C CYS A 136 -31.55 -2.31 -5.37
N LYS A 137 -32.46 -1.45 -4.87
CA LYS A 137 -33.60 -1.88 -4.07
C LYS A 137 -34.69 -2.54 -4.91
N GLU A 138 -34.99 -1.97 -6.08
CA GLU A 138 -35.97 -2.50 -7.04
C GLU A 138 -35.54 -3.88 -7.56
N ASP A 139 -34.26 -4.01 -7.92
CA ASP A 139 -33.68 -5.22 -8.51
C ASP A 139 -33.09 -6.19 -7.46
N TRP A 140 -33.23 -5.88 -6.16
CA TRP A 140 -32.69 -6.67 -5.04
C TRP A 140 -31.18 -7.01 -5.12
N LEU A 141 -30.37 -6.07 -5.61
CA LEU A 141 -28.93 -6.24 -5.86
C LEU A 141 -28.05 -6.07 -4.60
N PHE A 142 -28.63 -6.17 -3.39
CA PHE A 142 -27.86 -5.98 -2.15
C PHE A 142 -26.87 -7.11 -1.89
N ALA A 143 -27.21 -8.34 -2.29
CA ALA A 143 -26.34 -9.50 -2.14
C ALA A 143 -25.17 -9.50 -3.15
N ALA A 144 -25.41 -8.95 -4.34
CA ALA A 144 -24.45 -8.90 -5.44
C ALA A 144 -24.37 -7.47 -5.99
N CYS A 145 -23.64 -6.61 -5.27
CA CYS A 145 -23.48 -5.21 -5.67
C CYS A 145 -22.63 -5.12 -6.95
N PRO A 146 -23.14 -4.49 -8.03
CA PRO A 146 -22.42 -4.41 -9.31
C PRO A 146 -21.19 -3.50 -9.25
N LYS A 147 -21.09 -2.60 -8.26
CA LYS A 147 -19.94 -1.70 -8.07
C LYS A 147 -18.90 -2.27 -7.11
N ALA A 148 -19.29 -3.25 -6.28
CA ALA A 148 -18.42 -3.80 -5.25
C ALA A 148 -17.29 -4.60 -5.91
N VAL A 149 -16.06 -4.31 -5.52
CA VAL A 149 -14.89 -5.10 -5.91
C VAL A 149 -14.40 -5.80 -4.65
N LYS A 150 -14.51 -7.13 -4.64
CA LYS A 150 -14.05 -7.91 -3.49
C LYS A 150 -12.55 -7.71 -3.35
N LEU A 151 -12.13 -7.22 -2.19
CA LEU A 151 -10.72 -7.04 -1.88
C LEU A 151 -10.13 -8.40 -1.47
N GLU A 152 -9.01 -8.75 -2.09
CA GLU A 152 -8.25 -9.95 -1.75
C GLU A 152 -7.11 -9.61 -0.78
N SER A 153 -6.72 -10.60 0.03
CA SER A 153 -5.55 -10.47 0.90
C SER A 153 -4.28 -10.50 0.08
N LEU A 154 -3.32 -9.61 0.38
CA LEU A 154 -2.00 -9.64 -0.23
C LEU A 154 -1.22 -10.91 0.14
N ASN A 155 -1.46 -11.45 1.33
CA ASN A 155 -0.84 -12.71 1.79
C ASN A 155 -1.54 -13.95 1.22
N LYS A 156 -2.39 -13.80 0.20
CA LYS A 156 -3.06 -14.92 -0.45
C LYS A 156 -2.00 -15.71 -1.24
N PRO A 157 -1.84 -17.03 -1.01
CA PRO A 157 -0.90 -17.82 -1.79
C PRO A 157 -1.40 -17.96 -3.23
N VAL A 158 -0.49 -17.75 -4.18
CA VAL A 158 -0.65 -17.94 -5.62
C VAL A 158 0.31 -19.04 -6.03
N THR A 159 -0.19 -20.03 -6.78
CA THR A 159 0.61 -21.14 -7.29
C THR A 159 1.02 -20.86 -8.72
N ASP A 160 2.31 -20.96 -9.02
CA ASP A 160 2.83 -20.90 -10.38
C ASP A 160 2.64 -22.24 -11.12
N ASP A 161 3.03 -22.28 -12.39
CA ASP A 161 2.96 -23.48 -13.23
C ASP A 161 3.96 -24.58 -12.82
N GLU A 162 5.03 -24.24 -12.10
CA GLU A 162 5.96 -25.19 -11.49
C GLU A 162 5.52 -25.73 -10.11
N GLY A 163 4.44 -25.20 -9.54
CA GLY A 163 3.88 -25.62 -8.25
C GLY A 163 4.51 -24.98 -7.01
N SER A 164 5.36 -23.97 -7.18
CA SER A 164 5.84 -23.10 -6.10
C SER A 164 4.72 -22.15 -5.64
N THR A 165 4.73 -21.80 -4.36
CA THR A 165 3.76 -20.87 -3.77
C THR A 165 4.42 -19.53 -3.47
N THR A 166 3.90 -18.47 -4.07
CA THR A 166 4.31 -17.07 -3.80
C THR A 166 3.11 -16.28 -3.29
N GLU A 167 3.33 -15.24 -2.49
CA GLU A 167 2.24 -14.39 -2.01
C GLU A 167 1.77 -13.42 -3.11
N LEU A 168 0.46 -13.15 -3.18
CA LEU A 168 -0.12 -12.23 -4.17
C LEU A 168 0.54 -10.84 -4.12
N GLY A 169 0.90 -10.38 -2.92
CA GLY A 169 1.57 -9.08 -2.71
C GLY A 169 2.91 -8.97 -3.43
N ASP A 170 3.69 -10.05 -3.50
CA ASP A 170 5.02 -10.05 -4.15
C ASP A 170 4.93 -9.96 -5.68
N LEU A 171 3.76 -10.28 -6.24
CA LEU A 171 3.52 -10.27 -7.68
C LEU A 171 2.98 -8.93 -8.20
N ILE A 172 2.65 -8.00 -7.32
CA ILE A 172 2.11 -6.68 -7.67
C ILE A 172 3.26 -5.68 -7.79
N ALA A 173 3.40 -5.07 -8.98
CA ALA A 173 4.38 -4.01 -9.18
C ALA A 173 4.02 -2.74 -8.39
N ASP A 174 5.02 -2.07 -7.81
CA ASP A 174 4.83 -0.74 -7.23
C ASP A 174 4.97 0.33 -8.32
N ASP A 175 3.83 0.81 -8.84
CA ASP A 175 3.77 1.88 -9.84
C ASP A 175 4.37 3.22 -9.36
N ARG A 176 4.69 3.34 -8.07
CA ARG A 176 5.35 4.50 -7.48
C ARG A 176 6.82 4.25 -7.16
N ALA A 177 7.38 3.10 -7.50
CA ALA A 177 8.80 2.84 -7.35
C ALA A 177 9.59 3.91 -8.09
N LEU A 178 10.62 4.44 -7.42
CA LEU A 178 11.52 5.41 -8.03
C LEU A 178 12.28 4.69 -9.15
N ASP A 179 12.09 5.15 -10.38
CA ASP A 179 12.95 4.76 -11.50
C ASP A 179 14.34 5.37 -11.26
N LEU A 180 15.28 4.52 -10.83
CA LEU A 180 16.64 4.93 -10.48
C LEU A 180 17.40 5.48 -11.68
N ASP A 181 17.16 4.91 -12.87
CA ASP A 181 17.83 5.33 -14.10
C ASP A 181 17.28 6.69 -14.52
N ALA A 182 15.95 6.86 -14.53
CA ALA A 182 15.33 8.16 -14.79
C ALA A 182 15.77 9.22 -13.77
N TRP A 183 15.97 8.84 -12.51
CA TRP A 183 16.46 9.75 -11.47
C TRP A 183 17.93 10.15 -11.67
N LEU A 184 18.80 9.20 -12.03
CA LEU A 184 20.19 9.47 -12.37
C LEU A 184 20.31 10.33 -13.63
N ASP A 185 19.49 10.09 -14.65
CA ASP A 185 19.43 10.90 -15.86
C ASP A 185 18.97 12.33 -15.56
N ALA A 186 17.94 12.49 -14.73
CA ALA A 186 17.47 13.79 -14.29
C ALA A 186 18.57 14.57 -13.53
N ASN A 187 19.28 13.91 -12.62
CA ASN A 187 20.40 14.51 -11.90
C ASN A 187 21.55 14.89 -12.84
N THR A 188 21.90 14.00 -13.78
CA THR A 188 22.93 14.26 -14.79
C THR A 188 22.56 15.45 -15.66
N PHE A 189 21.30 15.54 -16.08
CA PHE A 189 20.78 16.68 -16.82
C PHE A 189 20.89 17.97 -16.01
N LEU A 190 20.47 17.96 -14.74
CA LEU A 190 20.55 19.13 -13.86
C LEU A 190 21.99 19.61 -13.64
N LEU A 191 22.95 18.70 -13.49
CA LEU A 191 24.37 19.06 -13.34
C LEU A 191 24.96 19.71 -14.61
N GLN A 192 24.46 19.31 -15.79
CA GLN A 192 24.87 19.89 -17.08
C GLN A 192 24.03 21.11 -17.48
N CYS A 193 22.96 21.41 -16.72
CA CYS A 193 22.01 22.44 -17.04
C CYS A 193 22.55 23.83 -16.67
N PRO A 194 22.45 24.82 -17.56
CA PRO A 194 22.78 26.21 -17.21
C PRO A 194 21.95 26.74 -16.03
N ASP A 195 22.60 27.38 -15.05
CA ASP A 195 21.97 27.95 -13.83
C ASP A 195 20.74 28.83 -14.12
N ARG A 196 20.78 29.56 -15.24
CA ARG A 196 19.69 30.44 -15.66
C ARG A 196 18.41 29.67 -15.99
N LEU A 197 18.49 28.45 -16.50
CA LEU A 197 17.32 27.59 -16.72
C LEU A 197 16.77 27.05 -15.40
N ILE A 198 17.65 26.71 -14.46
CA ILE A 198 17.27 26.24 -13.13
C ILE A 198 16.48 27.35 -12.41
N ALA A 199 17.00 28.57 -12.38
CA ALA A 199 16.31 29.72 -11.79
C ALA A 199 14.93 30.00 -12.44
N ILE A 200 14.82 29.83 -13.76
CA ILE A 200 13.55 29.94 -14.50
C ILE A 200 12.58 28.81 -14.11
N ALA A 201 13.08 27.59 -13.90
CA ALA A 201 12.28 26.44 -13.50
C ALA A 201 11.77 26.60 -12.05
N GLU A 202 12.60 27.10 -11.14
CA GLU A 202 12.22 27.42 -9.76
C GLU A 202 11.10 28.47 -9.71
N LYS A 203 11.24 29.56 -10.48
CA LYS A 203 10.17 30.57 -10.61
C LYS A 203 8.85 29.97 -11.10
N ARG A 204 8.88 29.02 -12.03
CA ARG A 204 7.68 28.32 -12.51
C ARG A 204 7.08 27.40 -11.46
N ARG A 205 7.91 26.66 -10.72
CA ARG A 205 7.48 25.80 -9.60
C ARG A 205 6.78 26.63 -8.53
N ASP A 206 7.32 27.81 -8.23
CA ASP A 206 6.81 28.71 -7.20
C ASP A 206 5.64 29.59 -7.70
N GLY A 207 5.17 29.37 -8.94
CA GLY A 207 4.01 30.06 -9.52
C GLY A 207 4.25 31.53 -9.93
N GLN A 208 5.50 31.98 -10.02
CA GLN A 208 5.86 33.35 -10.38
C GLN A 208 5.81 33.59 -11.90
N SER A 209 5.44 34.80 -12.31
CA SER A 209 5.43 35.19 -13.72
C SER A 209 6.85 35.37 -14.27
N LEU A 210 7.12 34.80 -15.44
CA LEU A 210 8.39 34.94 -16.15
C LEU A 210 8.49 36.29 -16.85
N THR A 211 9.67 36.90 -16.80
CA THR A 211 9.98 38.12 -17.57
C THR A 211 10.12 37.82 -19.07
N GLN A 212 9.95 38.83 -19.92
CA GLN A 212 10.09 38.68 -21.37
C GLN A 212 11.48 38.15 -21.78
N VAL A 213 12.52 38.51 -21.03
CA VAL A 213 13.90 38.04 -21.29
C VAL A 213 14.03 36.55 -20.97
N GLU A 214 13.43 36.08 -19.88
CA GLU A 214 13.42 34.66 -19.50
C GLU A 214 12.61 33.81 -20.50
N LEU A 215 11.48 34.32 -20.98
CA LEU A 215 10.69 33.68 -22.03
C LEU A 215 11.48 33.56 -23.34
N ASN A 216 12.16 34.64 -23.75
CA ASN A 216 13.02 34.62 -24.94
C ASN A 216 14.18 33.62 -24.79
N TYR A 217 14.77 33.54 -23.59
CA TYR A 217 15.84 32.59 -23.29
C TYR A 217 15.35 31.13 -23.35
N LEU A 218 14.20 30.82 -22.74
CA LEU A 218 13.54 29.51 -22.85
C LEU A 218 13.22 29.13 -24.30
N CYS A 219 12.70 30.07 -25.08
CA CYS A 219 12.36 29.85 -26.50
C CYS A 219 13.61 29.46 -27.31
N ARG A 220 14.72 30.18 -27.12
CA ARG A 220 16.00 29.87 -27.77
C ARG A 220 16.54 28.51 -27.34
N PHE A 221 16.46 28.19 -26.05
CA PHE A 221 16.92 26.91 -25.52
C PHE A 221 16.11 25.74 -26.09
N ARG A 222 14.77 25.82 -26.09
CA ARG A 222 13.89 24.81 -26.70
C ARG A 222 14.16 24.59 -28.17
N LYS A 223 14.34 25.67 -28.95
CA LYS A 223 14.68 25.57 -30.38
C LYS A 223 16.03 24.89 -30.63
N ARG A 224 17.01 25.07 -29.73
CA ARG A 224 18.31 24.40 -29.82
C ARG A 224 18.18 22.90 -29.56
N GLU A 225 17.54 22.52 -28.47
CA GLU A 225 17.35 21.10 -28.12
C GLU A 225 16.48 20.37 -29.15
N GLN A 226 15.44 21.02 -29.68
CA GLN A 226 14.61 20.45 -30.75
C GLN A 226 15.42 20.18 -32.03
N LYS A 227 16.33 21.09 -32.42
CA LYS A 227 17.22 20.86 -33.57
C LYS A 227 18.17 19.69 -33.33
N ARG A 228 18.74 19.57 -32.13
CA ARG A 228 19.60 18.44 -31.73
C ARG A 228 18.87 17.11 -31.79
N LEU A 229 17.60 17.07 -31.39
CA LEU A 229 16.76 15.86 -31.51
C LEU A 229 16.56 15.45 -32.97
N PHE A 230 16.26 16.40 -33.86
CA PHE A 230 16.10 16.10 -35.29
C PHE A 230 17.42 15.77 -36.00
N GLU A 231 18.52 16.44 -35.67
CA GLU A 231 19.86 16.10 -36.16
C GLU A 231 20.31 14.71 -35.68
N GLY A 232 20.01 14.33 -34.42
CA GLY A 232 20.27 13.01 -33.87
C GLY A 232 19.47 11.89 -34.54
N VAL A 233 18.18 12.13 -34.84
CA VAL A 233 17.32 11.18 -35.57
C VAL A 233 17.76 11.02 -37.03
N ILE A 234 18.17 12.10 -37.69
CA ILE A 234 18.74 12.06 -39.06
C ILE A 234 20.06 11.27 -39.06
N ASN A 235 20.91 11.46 -38.05
CA ASN A 235 22.17 10.73 -37.93
C ASN A 235 21.98 9.24 -37.58
N GLN A 236 20.97 8.86 -36.80
CA GLN A 236 20.60 7.45 -36.57
C GLN A 236 20.04 6.80 -37.83
N ALA A 237 19.22 7.52 -38.62
CA ALA A 237 18.71 7.02 -39.90
C ALA A 237 19.83 6.81 -40.94
N ASN A 238 20.82 7.71 -41.00
CA ASN A 238 21.96 7.62 -41.91
C ASN A 238 22.97 6.52 -41.52
N PHE A 239 23.00 6.08 -40.25
CA PHE A 239 23.80 4.93 -39.82
C PHE A 239 23.13 3.59 -40.17
N ALA A 240 21.79 3.53 -40.16
CA ALA A 240 21.02 2.35 -40.54
C ALA A 240 21.05 2.06 -42.06
N THR A 241 21.29 3.07 -42.91
CA THR A 241 21.38 2.89 -44.37
C THR A 241 22.77 2.50 -44.87
N ASN A 242 23.81 2.60 -44.04
CA ASN A 242 25.20 2.29 -44.43
C ASN A 242 25.65 0.86 -44.09
N THR A 243 24.73 -0.03 -43.69
CA THR A 243 25.00 -1.45 -43.46
C THR A 243 24.11 -2.35 -44.30
N VAL A 244 24.15 -2.23 -45.64
CA VAL A 244 23.80 -3.35 -46.54
C VAL A 244 24.68 -3.29 -47.80
N GLY A 245 25.94 -3.71 -47.64
CA GLY A 245 26.69 -4.35 -48.73
C GLY A 245 26.52 -5.86 -48.59
N ALA A 246 25.43 -6.42 -49.13
CA ALA A 246 25.27 -7.85 -49.32
C ALA A 246 24.71 -8.10 -50.71
N SER A 247 25.56 -8.68 -51.55
CA SER A 247 25.38 -8.96 -52.96
C SER A 247 24.06 -9.66 -53.28
N ALA A 248 23.40 -9.15 -54.31
CA ALA A 248 22.36 -9.84 -55.04
C ALA A 248 22.91 -11.15 -55.66
N MET A 249 22.28 -12.27 -55.31
CA MET A 249 22.37 -13.52 -56.07
C MET A 249 21.26 -13.51 -57.12
N PRO A 250 21.55 -13.75 -58.42
CA PRO A 250 20.50 -13.91 -59.41
C PRO A 250 19.95 -15.34 -59.36
N ALA A 251 18.63 -15.45 -59.27
CA ALA A 251 17.93 -16.71 -59.50
C ALA A 251 17.95 -17.04 -61.00
N VAL A 252 18.59 -18.15 -61.34
CA VAL A 252 18.58 -18.76 -62.68
C VAL A 252 17.33 -19.62 -62.81
N CYS A 253 16.59 -19.42 -63.90
CA CYS A 253 15.52 -20.31 -64.34
C CYS A 253 16.09 -21.61 -64.90
N GLY A 254 15.56 -22.75 -64.43
CA GLY A 254 15.82 -24.10 -64.93
C GLY A 254 14.92 -25.09 -64.20
#